data_AF-A0A969GTD1-F1
#
_entry.id   AF-A0A969GTD1-F1
#
_cell.length_a   1.000
_cell.length_b   1.000
_cell.length_c   1.000
_cell.angle_alpha   90.00
_cell.angle_beta   90.00
_cell.angle_gamma   90.00
#
_symmetry.space_group_name_H-M   'P 1'
#
loop_
_entity.id
_entity.type
_entity.pdbx_description
1 polymer ?
#
loop_
_entity_poly.entity_id
_entity_poly.type
_entity_poly.pdbx_seq_one_letter_code
_entity_poly.pdbx_strand_id
1 'polypeptide(L)'
;MVRKPIMMQWTRASIGSKLAIAFALGLALAVLLLSNIFTQSLESFGEFSAVKNETNIRNQSYYFLSTLTQDQAERYEVVFQQFSALTQLIAQQAQSYLDHGDLYGRTNLNPQEKLTFYPDKEIFANSPTDRVAVCYWDQPTISAAVTSQINRLSHIDPTLEQAQKANPSAVAAWVLLDSSVIRYYPICR
;
A
#
# COMPACT_ATOMS: atom_id res chain seq x y z
N MET A 1 71.01 -31.22 -51.60
CA MET A 1 69.87 -31.32 -50.65
C MET A 1 68.58 -31.34 -51.46
N VAL A 2 67.97 -32.51 -51.64
CA VAL A 2 66.78 -32.70 -52.49
C VAL A 2 65.59 -33.06 -51.59
N ARG A 3 64.60 -32.17 -51.51
CA ARG A 3 63.29 -32.44 -50.90
C ARG A 3 62.61 -33.55 -51.72
N LYS A 4 62.35 -34.70 -51.10
CA LYS A 4 61.49 -35.74 -51.67
C LYS A 4 60.04 -35.20 -51.74
N PRO A 5 59.38 -35.25 -52.89
CA PRO A 5 57.97 -34.89 -52.98
C PRO A 5 57.13 -35.98 -52.30
N ILE A 6 56.36 -35.60 -51.30
CA ILE A 6 55.24 -36.39 -50.79
C ILE A 6 54.13 -36.25 -51.84
N MET A 7 54.26 -36.98 -52.94
CA MET A 7 53.24 -37.01 -53.98
C MET A 7 52.93 -38.46 -54.35
N MET A 8 51.76 -38.89 -53.89
CA MET A 8 50.86 -39.81 -54.60
C MET A 8 51.27 -41.30 -54.63
N GLN A 9 51.02 -42.02 -53.52
CA GLN A 9 50.85 -43.49 -53.49
C GLN A 9 49.40 -43.92 -53.15
N TRP A 10 48.39 -43.12 -53.51
CA TRP A 10 46.98 -43.42 -53.19
C TRP A 10 46.29 -44.43 -54.12
N THR A 11 46.96 -44.91 -55.19
CA THR A 11 46.30 -45.71 -56.23
C THR A 11 46.49 -47.23 -56.11
N ARG A 12 47.28 -47.73 -55.13
CA ARG A 12 47.47 -49.18 -54.85
C ARG A 12 46.80 -49.65 -53.55
N ALA A 13 45.76 -48.96 -53.09
CA ALA A 13 44.95 -49.39 -51.97
C ALA A 13 44.07 -50.60 -52.38
N SER A 14 44.10 -51.70 -51.62
CA SER A 14 43.25 -52.88 -51.87
C SER A 14 41.77 -52.49 -51.81
N ILE A 15 40.91 -53.16 -52.58
CA ILE A 15 39.47 -52.87 -52.65
C ILE A 15 38.83 -52.79 -51.25
N GLY A 16 39.28 -53.63 -50.30
CA GLY A 16 38.82 -53.60 -48.91
C GLY A 16 39.12 -52.29 -48.18
N SER A 17 40.30 -51.69 -48.39
CA SER A 17 40.66 -50.41 -47.75
C SER A 17 39.83 -49.22 -48.27
N LYS A 18 39.48 -49.22 -49.57
CA LYS A 18 38.59 -48.19 -50.16
C LYS A 18 37.16 -48.29 -49.61
N LEU A 19 36.65 -49.51 -49.45
CA LEU A 19 35.34 -49.76 -48.84
C LEU A 19 35.32 -49.38 -47.36
N ALA A 20 36.38 -49.70 -46.60
CA ALA A 20 36.49 -49.31 -45.19
C ALA A 20 36.52 -47.77 -45.02
N ILE A 21 37.26 -47.05 -45.87
CA ILE A 21 37.29 -45.59 -45.86
C ILE A 21 35.92 -44.99 -46.21
N ALA A 22 35.26 -45.51 -47.25
CA ALA A 22 33.92 -45.05 -47.64
C ALA A 22 32.89 -45.29 -46.53
N PHE A 23 32.95 -46.43 -45.86
CA PHE A 23 32.07 -46.74 -44.73
C PHE A 23 32.36 -45.84 -43.52
N ALA A 24 33.63 -45.64 -43.17
CA ALA A 24 34.03 -44.74 -42.10
C ALA A 24 33.59 -43.30 -42.36
N LEU A 25 33.73 -42.83 -43.61
CA LEU A 25 33.25 -41.50 -44.02
C LEU A 25 31.72 -41.41 -43.95
N GLY A 26 31.00 -42.42 -44.40
CA GLY A 26 29.54 -42.47 -44.30
C GLY A 26 29.06 -42.44 -42.85
N LEU A 27 29.73 -43.19 -41.98
CA LEU A 27 29.43 -43.23 -40.54
C LEU A 27 29.76 -41.90 -39.86
N ALA A 28 30.91 -41.30 -40.17
CA ALA A 28 31.28 -39.97 -39.67
C ALA A 28 30.27 -38.90 -40.13
N LEU A 29 29.82 -38.95 -41.39
CA LEU A 29 28.81 -38.03 -41.91
C LEU A 29 27.45 -38.22 -41.21
N ALA A 30 27.04 -39.47 -40.98
CA ALA A 30 25.81 -39.77 -40.25
C ALA A 30 25.86 -39.23 -38.82
N VAL A 31 26.98 -39.41 -38.11
CA VAL A 31 27.18 -38.88 -36.76
C VAL A 31 27.15 -37.35 -36.75
N LEU A 32 27.79 -36.69 -37.72
CA LEU A 32 27.75 -35.22 -37.85
C LEU A 32 26.34 -34.69 -38.10
N LEU A 33 25.57 -35.32 -38.98
CA LEU A 33 24.19 -34.95 -39.27
C LEU A 33 23.30 -35.13 -38.04
N LEU A 34 23.40 -36.28 -37.37
CA LEU A 34 22.65 -36.56 -36.14
C LEU A 34 23.00 -35.58 -35.02
N SER A 35 24.29 -35.27 -34.84
CA SER A 35 24.73 -34.29 -33.85
C SER A 35 24.13 -32.91 -34.12
N ASN A 36 24.11 -32.46 -35.38
CA ASN A 36 23.55 -31.16 -35.74
C ASN A 36 22.04 -31.09 -35.48
N ILE A 37 21.30 -32.13 -35.88
CA ILE A 37 19.85 -32.23 -35.61
C ILE A 37 19.57 -32.24 -34.10
N PHE A 38 20.36 -32.99 -33.35
CA PHE A 38 20.22 -33.10 -31.90
C PHE A 38 20.47 -31.76 -31.20
N THR A 39 21.52 -31.03 -31.60
CA THR A 39 21.81 -29.69 -31.07
C THR A 39 20.68 -28.71 -31.39
N GLN A 40 20.18 -28.67 -32.63
CA GLN A 40 19.06 -27.78 -33.00
C GLN A 40 17.77 -28.13 -32.24
N SER A 41 17.52 -29.42 -32.01
CA SER A 41 16.36 -29.88 -31.23
C SER A 41 16.49 -29.51 -29.76
N LEU A 42 17.69 -29.58 -29.19
CA LEU A 42 17.96 -29.14 -27.82
C LEU A 42 17.83 -27.64 -27.65
N GLU A 43 18.34 -26.84 -28.59
CA GLU A 43 18.24 -25.39 -28.58
C GLU A 43 16.77 -24.95 -28.67
N SER A 44 16.02 -25.47 -29.64
CA SER A 44 14.59 -25.16 -29.80
C SER A 44 13.74 -25.61 -28.61
N PHE A 45 14.04 -26.77 -28.01
CA PHE A 45 13.39 -27.22 -26.78
C PHE A 45 13.75 -26.33 -25.58
N GLY A 46 15.00 -25.87 -25.49
CA GLY A 46 15.47 -24.94 -24.49
C GLY A 46 14.76 -23.59 -24.58
N GLU A 47 14.69 -23.00 -25.77
CA GLU A 47 13.96 -21.75 -26.03
C GLU A 47 12.46 -21.89 -25.73
N PHE A 48 11.83 -22.96 -26.20
CA PHE A 48 10.42 -23.23 -25.90
C PHE A 48 10.17 -23.36 -24.40
N SER A 49 11.02 -24.11 -23.70
CA SER A 49 10.92 -24.29 -22.25
C SER A 49 11.15 -22.97 -21.50
N ALA A 50 12.11 -22.15 -21.93
CA ALA A 50 12.37 -20.84 -21.36
C ALA A 50 11.17 -19.90 -21.53
N VAL A 51 10.60 -19.81 -22.74
CA VAL A 51 9.43 -18.96 -23.03
C VAL A 51 8.20 -19.44 -22.24
N LYS A 52 7.97 -20.75 -22.15
CA LYS A 52 6.86 -21.30 -21.36
C LYS A 52 7.04 -21.05 -19.87
N ASN A 53 8.26 -21.20 -19.36
CA ASN A 53 8.55 -20.93 -17.96
C ASN A 53 8.39 -19.43 -17.65
N GLU A 54 8.92 -18.55 -18.49
CA GLU A 54 8.75 -17.10 -18.36
C GLU A 54 7.27 -16.73 -18.35
N THR A 55 6.50 -17.24 -19.31
CA THR A 55 5.05 -16.99 -19.38
C THR A 55 4.34 -17.49 -18.12
N ASN A 56 4.68 -18.67 -17.62
CA ASN A 56 4.09 -19.23 -16.41
C ASN A 56 4.45 -18.40 -15.16
N ILE A 57 5.73 -18.06 -14.99
CA ILE A 57 6.20 -17.21 -13.88
C ILE A 57 5.52 -15.84 -13.94
N ARG A 58 5.42 -15.24 -15.13
CA ARG A 58 4.75 -13.95 -15.33
C ARG A 58 3.27 -14.05 -14.95
N ASN A 59 2.56 -15.07 -15.42
CA ASN A 59 1.15 -15.27 -15.09
C ASN A 59 0.92 -15.53 -13.60
N GLN A 60 1.76 -16.35 -12.96
CA GLN A 60 1.73 -16.57 -11.52
C GLN A 60 2.00 -15.28 -10.75
N SER A 61 2.97 -14.49 -11.20
CA SER A 61 3.32 -13.20 -10.58
C SER A 61 2.16 -12.21 -10.68
N TYR A 62 1.51 -12.12 -11.84
CA TYR A 62 0.33 -11.28 -12.04
C TYR A 62 -0.83 -11.72 -11.16
N TYR A 63 -1.14 -13.02 -11.14
CA TYR A 63 -2.22 -13.57 -10.32
C TYR A 63 -1.96 -13.34 -8.83
N PHE A 64 -0.73 -13.56 -8.37
CA PHE A 64 -0.34 -13.33 -6.99
C PHE A 64 -0.49 -11.85 -6.62
N LEU A 65 0.02 -10.93 -7.45
CA LEU A 65 -0.07 -9.50 -7.20
C LEU A 65 -1.52 -8.99 -7.22
N SER A 66 -2.35 -9.47 -8.16
CA SER A 66 -3.75 -9.09 -8.22
C SER A 66 -4.51 -9.56 -6.99
N THR A 67 -4.28 -10.81 -6.56
CA THR A 67 -4.90 -11.37 -5.35
C THR A 67 -4.47 -10.60 -4.11
N LEU A 68 -3.16 -10.34 -3.96
CA LEU A 68 -2.63 -9.56 -2.83
C LEU A 68 -3.21 -8.14 -2.79
N THR A 69 -3.34 -7.50 -3.96
CA THR A 69 -3.92 -6.16 -4.07
C THR A 69 -5.39 -6.17 -3.69
N GLN A 70 -6.15 -7.16 -4.16
CA GLN A 70 -7.55 -7.34 -3.82
C GLN A 70 -7.73 -7.58 -2.31
N ASP A 71 -6.97 -8.51 -1.72
CA ASP A 71 -7.00 -8.80 -0.29
C ASP A 71 -6.70 -7.54 0.54
N GLN A 72 -5.74 -6.73 0.09
CA GLN A 72 -5.39 -5.49 0.77
C GLN A 72 -6.50 -4.44 0.64
N ALA A 73 -7.14 -4.33 -0.52
CA ALA A 73 -8.28 -3.46 -0.73
C ALA A 73 -9.47 -3.85 0.15
N GLU A 74 -9.80 -5.14 0.23
CA GLU A 74 -10.87 -5.66 1.10
C GLU A 74 -10.59 -5.37 2.58
N ARG A 75 -9.33 -5.50 3.03
CA ARG A 75 -8.94 -5.12 4.40
C ARG A 75 -9.12 -3.63 4.67
N TYR A 76 -8.73 -2.77 3.73
CA TYR A 76 -8.92 -1.32 3.89
C TYR A 76 -10.40 -0.92 3.85
N GLU A 77 -11.21 -1.59 3.05
CA GLU A 77 -12.66 -1.36 2.98
C GLU A 77 -13.32 -1.58 4.35
N VAL A 78 -12.97 -2.68 5.05
CA VAL A 78 -13.46 -2.94 6.41
C VAL A 78 -13.05 -1.81 7.38
N VAL A 79 -11.81 -1.33 7.29
CA VAL A 79 -11.32 -0.22 8.11
C VAL A 79 -12.09 1.08 7.81
N PHE A 80 -12.35 1.38 6.53
CA PHE A 80 -13.12 2.56 6.15
C PHE A 80 -14.58 2.49 6.58
N GLN A 81 -15.22 1.32 6.50
CA GLN A 81 -16.57 1.11 7.01
C GLN A 81 -16.65 1.35 8.53
N GLN A 82 -15.65 0.87 9.28
CA GLN A 82 -15.56 1.14 10.71
C GLN A 82 -15.40 2.64 11.01
N PHE A 83 -14.52 3.34 10.29
CA PHE A 83 -14.37 4.79 10.44
C PHE A 83 -15.63 5.54 10.07
N SER A 84 -16.30 5.16 8.98
CA SER A 84 -17.56 5.76 8.55
C SER A 84 -18.64 5.66 9.63
N ALA A 85 -18.81 4.48 10.24
CA ALA A 85 -19.77 4.27 11.32
C ALA A 85 -19.43 5.13 12.56
N LEU A 86 -18.16 5.22 12.95
CA LEU A 86 -17.72 6.06 14.08
C LEU A 86 -17.93 7.55 13.79
N THR A 87 -17.60 8.02 12.59
CA THR A 87 -17.83 9.42 12.17
C THR A 87 -19.32 9.75 12.18
N GLN A 88 -20.17 8.87 11.68
CA GLN A 88 -21.63 9.06 11.73
C GLN A 88 -22.14 9.14 13.17
N LEU A 89 -21.66 8.27 14.06
CA LEU A 89 -22.02 8.29 15.47
C LEU A 89 -21.61 9.61 16.14
N ILE A 90 -20.37 10.06 15.93
CA ILE A 90 -19.86 11.33 16.47
C ILE A 90 -20.72 12.49 15.94
N ALA A 91 -21.01 12.51 14.64
CA ALA A 91 -21.82 13.55 14.01
C ALA A 91 -23.24 13.60 14.58
N GLN A 92 -23.90 12.44 14.71
CA GLN A 92 -25.24 12.33 15.29
C GLN A 92 -25.30 12.81 16.74
N GLN A 93 -24.28 12.46 17.55
CA GLN A 93 -24.21 12.91 18.93
C GLN A 93 -23.91 14.41 19.03
N ALA A 94 -22.97 14.91 18.22
CA ALA A 94 -22.67 16.34 18.16
C ALA A 94 -23.92 17.14 17.78
N GLN A 95 -24.65 16.69 16.75
CA GLN A 95 -25.93 17.28 16.36
C GLN A 95 -26.93 17.25 17.51
N SER A 96 -27.10 16.11 18.19
CA SER A 96 -28.01 16.00 19.34
C SER A 96 -27.69 17.03 20.44
N TYR A 97 -26.41 17.24 20.78
CA TYR A 97 -25.99 18.24 21.76
C TYR A 97 -26.19 19.68 21.27
N LEU A 98 -26.01 19.91 19.97
CA LEU A 98 -26.22 21.23 19.37
C LEU A 98 -27.69 21.63 19.32
N ASP A 99 -28.57 20.68 19.00
CA ASP A 99 -30.03 20.85 18.89
C ASP A 99 -30.68 21.08 20.26
N HIS A 100 -30.16 20.47 21.33
CA HIS A 100 -30.68 20.61 22.71
C HIS A 100 -29.90 21.66 23.52
N GLY A 101 -29.65 22.83 22.91
CA GLY A 101 -28.84 23.89 23.52
C GLY A 101 -29.36 24.44 24.84
N ASP A 102 -30.67 24.37 25.08
CA ASP A 102 -31.26 24.81 26.35
C ASP A 102 -30.79 23.98 27.54
N LEU A 103 -30.46 22.71 27.32
CA LEU A 103 -29.96 21.79 28.33
C LEU A 103 -28.43 21.84 28.40
N TYR A 104 -27.76 21.66 27.25
CA TYR A 104 -26.31 21.44 27.20
C TYR A 104 -25.49 22.74 27.08
N GLY A 105 -26.10 23.85 26.65
CA GLY A 105 -25.40 25.12 26.43
C GLY A 105 -25.16 25.95 27.70
N ARG A 106 -25.83 25.60 28.81
CA ARG A 106 -25.75 26.36 30.07
C ARG A 106 -24.44 26.11 30.82
N THR A 107 -23.94 24.88 30.77
CA THR A 107 -22.77 24.45 31.54
C THR A 107 -21.86 23.60 30.67
N ASN A 108 -20.57 23.93 30.70
CA ASN A 108 -19.53 23.08 30.13
C ASN A 108 -19.46 21.75 30.90
N LEU A 109 -19.23 20.65 30.20
CA LEU A 109 -18.99 19.33 30.78
C LEU A 109 -17.75 19.35 31.68
N ASN A 110 -16.74 20.14 31.33
CA ASN A 110 -15.59 20.45 32.17
C ASN A 110 -15.70 21.89 32.72
N PRO A 111 -16.19 22.10 33.95
CA PRO A 111 -16.35 23.42 34.54
C PRO A 111 -15.03 24.19 34.75
N GLN A 112 -13.88 23.50 34.70
CA GLN A 112 -12.56 24.10 34.86
C GLN A 112 -11.91 24.49 33.52
N GLU A 113 -12.53 24.14 32.39
CA GLU A 113 -12.03 24.53 31.08
C GLU A 113 -12.01 26.04 30.94
N LYS A 114 -10.85 26.58 30.57
CA LYS A 114 -10.66 28.01 30.33
C LYS A 114 -9.92 28.21 29.02
N LEU A 115 -10.54 28.97 28.13
CA LEU A 115 -9.93 29.39 26.88
C LEU A 115 -9.11 30.65 27.12
N THR A 116 -7.84 30.62 26.73
CA THR A 116 -6.93 31.76 26.75
C THR A 116 -6.67 32.20 25.31
N PHE A 117 -6.65 33.51 25.08
CA PHE A 117 -6.28 34.04 23.78
C PHE A 117 -4.76 33.97 23.61
N TYR A 118 -4.31 33.43 22.48
CA TYR A 118 -2.91 33.34 22.07
C TYR A 118 -2.67 34.32 20.91
N PRO A 119 -2.13 35.53 21.19
CA PRO A 119 -2.02 36.60 20.19
C PRO A 119 -1.22 36.19 18.94
N ASP A 120 -0.14 35.43 19.12
CA ASP A 120 0.74 35.01 18.02
C ASP A 120 0.04 34.13 16.97
N LYS A 121 -1.06 33.47 17.36
CA LYS A 121 -1.83 32.55 16.52
C LYS A 121 -3.23 33.06 16.23
N GLU A 122 -3.64 34.16 16.85
CA GLU A 122 -4.99 34.72 16.79
C GLU A 122 -6.09 33.68 17.16
N ILE A 123 -5.79 32.75 18.07
CA ILE A 123 -6.72 31.72 18.52
C ILE A 123 -6.99 31.80 20.02
N PHE A 124 -8.21 31.44 20.41
CA PHE A 124 -8.52 31.00 21.76
C PHE A 124 -8.27 29.50 21.85
N ALA A 125 -7.50 29.06 22.84
CA ALA A 125 -7.30 27.64 23.10
C ALA A 125 -7.24 27.35 24.60
N ASN A 126 -7.54 26.12 24.99
CA ASN A 126 -7.43 25.66 26.37
C ASN A 126 -6.01 25.20 26.72
N SER A 127 -5.80 24.75 27.95
CA SER A 127 -4.47 24.33 28.41
C SER A 127 -4.01 23.08 27.66
N PRO A 128 -2.71 22.97 27.27
CA PRO A 128 -2.16 21.74 26.71
C PRO A 128 -2.20 20.56 27.70
N THR A 129 -2.45 20.82 28.99
CA THR A 129 -2.63 19.78 30.02
C THR A 129 -4.04 19.20 30.07
N ASP A 130 -5.01 19.82 29.38
CA ASP A 130 -6.38 19.33 29.34
C ASP A 130 -6.47 18.06 28.48
N ARG A 131 -7.51 17.25 28.73
CA ARG A 131 -7.68 15.97 28.03
C ARG A 131 -8.04 16.14 26.56
N VAL A 132 -8.93 17.09 26.29
CA VAL A 132 -9.44 17.43 24.96
C VAL A 132 -8.95 18.84 24.64
N ALA A 133 -8.44 19.04 23.43
CA ALA A 133 -8.11 20.36 22.93
C ALA A 133 -9.37 21.06 22.42
N VAL A 134 -9.54 22.32 22.81
CA VAL A 134 -10.62 23.18 22.35
C VAL A 134 -10.00 24.43 21.77
N CYS A 135 -10.34 24.74 20.52
CA CYS A 135 -9.88 25.98 19.88
C CYS A 135 -11.05 26.75 19.26
N TYR A 136 -10.92 28.08 19.23
CA TYR A 136 -11.81 29.00 18.53
C TYR A 136 -11.01 30.13 17.91
N TRP A 137 -11.28 30.47 16.64
CA TRP A 137 -10.46 31.45 15.89
C TRP A 137 -11.24 32.40 14.98
N ASP A 138 -12.57 32.50 15.11
CA ASP A 138 -13.37 33.36 14.23
C ASP A 138 -13.31 34.85 14.62
N GLN A 139 -13.34 35.16 15.91
CA GLN A 139 -13.42 36.55 16.40
C GLN A 139 -12.43 36.80 17.54
N PRO A 140 -11.98 38.06 17.74
CA PRO A 140 -11.04 38.43 18.80
C PRO A 140 -11.63 38.37 20.21
N THR A 141 -12.93 38.07 20.34
CA THR A 141 -13.61 37.87 21.63
C THR A 141 -14.57 36.68 21.53
N ILE A 142 -14.79 35.99 22.65
CA ILE A 142 -15.77 34.90 22.73
C ILE A 142 -17.11 35.51 23.14
N SER A 143 -18.07 35.53 22.20
CA SER A 143 -19.43 36.00 22.48
C SER A 143 -20.21 34.97 23.31
N ALA A 144 -21.32 35.39 23.94
CA ALA A 144 -22.19 34.48 24.68
C ALA A 144 -22.74 33.32 23.82
N ALA A 145 -22.98 33.58 22.53
CA ALA A 145 -23.41 32.57 21.57
C ALA A 145 -22.32 31.51 21.35
N VAL A 146 -21.07 31.93 21.18
CA VAL A 146 -19.91 31.02 21.03
C VAL A 146 -19.65 30.26 22.33
N THR A 147 -19.73 30.90 23.49
CA THR A 147 -19.65 30.21 24.80
C THR A 147 -20.71 29.12 24.92
N SER A 148 -21.96 29.41 24.53
CA SER A 148 -23.04 28.41 24.51
C SER A 148 -22.74 27.25 23.56
N GLN A 149 -22.11 27.50 22.40
CA GLN A 149 -21.70 26.43 21.48
C GLN A 149 -20.55 25.58 22.04
N ILE A 150 -19.52 26.21 22.62
CA ILE A 150 -18.42 25.52 23.29
C ILE A 150 -18.96 24.62 24.41
N ASN A 151 -19.89 25.13 25.21
CA ASN A 151 -20.55 24.37 26.28
C ASN A 151 -21.35 23.20 25.73
N ARG A 152 -22.19 23.40 24.70
CA ARG A 152 -22.92 22.30 24.04
C ARG A 152 -21.98 21.22 23.53
N LEU A 153 -20.96 21.64 22.79
CA LEU A 153 -20.03 20.71 22.16
C LEU A 153 -19.17 19.98 23.18
N SER A 154 -18.94 20.53 24.39
CA SER A 154 -18.18 19.85 25.44
C SER A 154 -18.71 18.50 25.87
N HIS A 155 -19.99 18.24 25.63
CA HIS A 155 -20.60 16.95 25.93
C HIS A 155 -20.17 15.84 24.96
N ILE A 156 -19.49 16.17 23.85
CA ILE A 156 -18.93 15.20 22.90
C ILE A 156 -17.59 14.61 23.37
N ASP A 157 -16.93 15.21 24.36
CA ASP A 157 -15.59 14.80 24.80
C ASP A 157 -15.47 13.30 25.12
N PRO A 158 -16.40 12.68 25.88
CA PRO A 158 -16.32 11.26 26.18
C PRO A 158 -16.42 10.40 24.92
N THR A 159 -17.19 10.85 23.92
CA THR A 159 -17.37 10.15 22.64
C THR A 159 -16.12 10.24 21.78
N LEU A 160 -15.45 11.39 21.74
CA LEU A 160 -14.15 11.52 21.06
C LEU A 160 -13.10 10.61 21.69
N GLU A 161 -13.04 10.60 23.03
CA GLU A 161 -12.15 9.71 23.79
C GLU A 161 -12.46 8.24 23.52
N GLN A 162 -13.74 7.85 23.55
CA GLN A 162 -14.16 6.48 23.28
C GLN A 162 -13.89 6.06 21.83
N ALA A 163 -14.14 6.94 20.86
CA ALA A 163 -13.91 6.65 19.45
C ALA A 163 -12.42 6.40 19.16
N GLN A 164 -11.53 7.21 19.74
CA GLN A 164 -10.10 7.02 19.59
C GLN A 164 -9.61 5.75 20.31
N LYS A 165 -10.12 5.46 21.53
CA LYS A 165 -9.78 4.22 22.25
C LYS A 165 -10.28 2.96 21.54
N ALA A 166 -11.46 3.03 20.93
CA ALA A 166 -12.04 1.92 20.17
C ALA A 166 -11.29 1.64 18.87
N ASN A 167 -10.55 2.62 18.34
CA ASN A 167 -9.75 2.46 17.14
C ASN A 167 -8.34 3.03 17.34
N PRO A 168 -7.39 2.25 17.90
CA PRO A 168 -6.02 2.69 18.15
C PRO A 168 -5.24 3.09 16.89
N SER A 169 -5.69 2.69 15.71
CA SER A 169 -5.12 3.13 14.43
C SER A 169 -5.52 4.57 14.09
N ALA A 170 -6.54 5.13 14.75
CA ALA A 170 -6.90 6.53 14.67
C ALA A 170 -5.90 7.38 15.47
N VAL A 171 -5.24 8.31 14.78
CA VAL A 171 -4.36 9.29 15.44
C VAL A 171 -5.18 10.21 16.36
N ALA A 172 -6.38 10.61 15.90
CA ALA A 172 -7.26 11.51 16.64
C ALA A 172 -8.73 11.41 16.19
N ALA A 173 -9.62 11.93 17.04
CA ALA A 173 -11.03 12.18 16.76
C ALA A 173 -11.34 13.66 17.05
N TRP A 174 -12.13 14.29 16.17
CA TRP A 174 -12.45 15.70 16.30
C TRP A 174 -13.81 16.06 15.71
N VAL A 175 -14.36 17.18 16.18
CA VAL A 175 -15.54 17.83 15.60
C VAL A 175 -15.20 19.30 15.39
N LEU A 176 -15.46 19.80 14.19
CA LEU A 176 -15.34 21.21 13.82
C LEU A 176 -16.72 21.74 13.46
N LEU A 177 -17.10 22.86 14.06
CA LEU A 177 -18.32 23.58 13.72
C LEU A 177 -18.03 24.67 12.70
N ASP A 178 -19.06 25.07 11.95
CA ASP A 178 -19.00 26.23 11.03
C ASP A 178 -18.67 27.54 11.74
N SER A 179 -18.90 27.62 13.06
CA SER A 179 -18.51 28.75 13.91
C SER A 179 -17.03 28.75 14.30
N SER A 180 -16.20 27.93 13.64
CA SER A 180 -14.77 27.78 13.92
C SER A 180 -14.45 27.31 15.35
N VAL A 181 -15.38 26.59 15.99
CA VAL A 181 -15.12 25.89 17.26
C VAL A 181 -14.72 24.47 16.94
N ILE A 182 -13.54 24.05 17.40
CA ILE A 182 -13.06 22.67 17.30
C ILE A 182 -12.95 22.03 18.68
N ARG A 183 -13.31 20.75 18.76
CA ARG A 183 -12.91 19.86 19.86
C ARG A 183 -12.16 18.68 19.30
N TYR A 184 -10.99 18.37 19.88
CA TYR A 184 -10.02 17.42 19.33
C TYR A 184 -9.39 16.57 20.44
N TYR A 185 -9.32 15.25 20.23
CA TYR A 185 -8.71 14.28 21.14
C TYR A 185 -7.83 13.27 20.38
N PRO A 186 -6.65 12.87 20.89
CA PRO A 186 -6.00 13.34 22.12
C PRO A 186 -5.27 14.66 21.86
N ILE A 187 -5.11 15.52 22.88
CA ILE A 187 -4.32 16.75 22.72
C ILE A 187 -2.89 16.43 22.22
N CYS A 188 -2.44 17.09 21.16
CA CYS A 188 -1.08 16.93 20.66
C CYS A 188 -0.11 17.42 21.73
N ARG A 189 0.73 16.52 22.24
CA ARG A 189 1.81 16.83 23.18
C ARG A 189 3.04 17.35 22.46
#